data_AF-A0A535NY18-F1
#
_entry.id   AF-A0A535NY18-F1
#
_cell.length_a   1.000
_cell.length_b   1.000
_cell.length_c   1.000
_cell.angle_alpha   90.00
_cell.angle_beta   90.00
_cell.angle_gamma   90.00
#
_symmetry.space_group_name_H-M   'P 1'
#
loop_
_entity.id
_entity.type
_entity.pdbx_description
1 polymer ?
#
loop_
_entity_poly.entity_id
_entity_poly.type
_entity_poly.pdbx_seq_one_letter_code
_entity_poly.pdbx_strand_id
1 'polypeptide(L)' 'MVFVLDTKKKPLMPCTPKRARQLLARGRAVVHRVAPFVIRLKDRQVPA' A
#
# COMPACT_ATOMS: atom_id res chain seq x y z
N MET A 1 10.21 2.81 -6.32
CA MET A 1 9.88 2.42 -4.93
C MET A 1 8.49 2.94 -4.62
N VAL A 2 7.63 2.16 -3.93
CA VAL A 2 6.24 2.55 -3.62
C VAL A 2 6.03 2.52 -2.11
N PHE A 3 5.49 3.59 -1.53
CA PHE A 3 5.16 3.62 -0.10
C PHE A 3 3.83 2.88 0.15
N VAL A 4 3.79 2.15 1.26
CA VAL A 4 2.60 1.37 1.65
C VAL A 4 2.13 1.80 3.02
N LEU A 5 0.84 2.12 3.10
CA LEU A 5 0.15 2.40 4.34
C LEU A 5 -0.78 1.24 4.73
N ASP A 6 -1.04 1.13 6.02
CA ASP A 6 -2.07 0.25 6.57
C ASP A 6 -3.46 0.90 6.56
N THR A 7 -4.48 0.20 7.07
CA THR A 7 -5.85 0.74 7.12
C THR A 7 -5.98 2.00 7.99
N LYS A 8 -5.09 2.21 8.96
CA LYS A 8 -5.02 3.38 9.86
C LYS A 8 -4.06 4.46 9.34
N LYS A 9 -3.63 4.38 8.08
CA LYS A 9 -2.67 5.30 7.44
C LYS A 9 -1.28 5.30 8.10
N LYS A 10 -0.95 4.27 8.88
CA LYS A 10 0.39 4.09 9.43
C LYS A 10 1.32 3.53 8.34
N PRO A 11 2.58 3.99 8.26
CA PRO A 11 3.56 3.40 7.37
C PRO A 11 3.76 1.91 7.72
N LEU A 12 3.71 1.05 6.71
CA LEU A 12 4.09 -0.36 6.86
C LEU A 12 5.55 -0.52 6.41
N MET A 13 5.74 -0.92 5.16
CA MET A 13 7.03 -1.15 4.54
C MET A 13 6.91 -0.74 3.08
N PRO A 14 7.93 -0.12 2.48
CA PRO A 14 7.92 0.14 1.05
C PRO A 14 7.91 -1.18 0.26
N CYS A 15 7.35 -1.14 -0.94
CA CYS A 15 7.36 -2.28 -1.84
C CYS A 15 7.85 -1.90 -3.25
N THR A 16 8.10 -2.92 -4.05
CA THR A 16 8.44 -2.74 -5.46
C THR A 16 7.20 -2.39 -6.28
N PRO A 17 7.33 -1.62 -7.39
CA PRO A 17 6.20 -1.32 -8.27
C PRO A 17 5.48 -2.57 -8.78
N LYS A 18 6.22 -3.67 -9.02
CA LYS A 18 5.64 -4.98 -9.40
C LYS A 18 4.64 -5.48 -8.35
N ARG A 19 5.03 -5.46 -7.07
CA ARG A 19 4.16 -5.89 -5.96
C ARG A 19 2.97 -4.95 -5.78
N ALA A 20 3.17 -3.64 -5.92
CA ALA A 20 2.08 -2.67 -5.85
C ALA A 20 1.00 -2.94 -6.91
N ARG A 21 1.39 -3.18 -8.16
CA ARG A 21 0.46 -3.55 -9.24
C ARG A 21 -0.29 -4.86 -8.94
N GLN A 22 0.42 -5.88 -8.45
CA GLN A 22 -0.23 -7.15 -8.07
C GLN A 22 -1.27 -6.95 -6.96
N LEU A 23 -0.99 -6.12 -5.97
CA LEU A 23 -1.93 -5.82 -4.88
C LEU A 23 -3.15 -5.02 -5.34
N LEU A 24 -2.95 -4.07 -6.25
CA LEU A 24 -4.02 -3.28 -6.87
C LEU A 24 -4.90 -4.16 -7.76
N ALA A 25 -4.31 -4.97 -8.64
CA ALA A 25 -5.03 -5.88 -9.53
C ALA A 25 -5.86 -6.94 -8.77
N ARG A 26 -5.36 -7.38 -7.61
CA ARG A 26 -6.08 -8.30 -6.71
C ARG A 26 -7.12 -7.60 -5.83
N GLY A 27 -7.30 -6.28 -5.95
CA GLY A 27 -8.24 -5.51 -5.12
C GLY A 27 -7.87 -5.38 -3.64
N ARG A 28 -6.67 -5.83 -3.23
CA ARG A 28 -6.17 -5.82 -1.84
C ARG A 28 -5.60 -4.47 -1.41
N ALA A 29 -5.24 -3.63 -2.37
CA ALA A 29 -4.77 -2.27 -2.12
C ALA A 29 -5.64 -1.24 -2.85
N VAL A 30 -5.56 0.00 -2.40
CA VAL A 30 -6.08 1.18 -3.09
C VAL A 30 -4.98 2.23 -3.22
N VAL A 31 -5.07 3.07 -4.26
CA VAL A 31 -4.18 4.23 -4.38
C VAL A 31 -4.57 5.25 -3.31
N HIS A 32 -3.60 5.69 -2.52
CA HIS A 32 -3.78 6.72 -1.51
C HIS A 32 -3.30 8.09 -2.01
N ARG A 33 -2.16 8.12 -2.72
CA ARG A 33 -1.57 9.34 -3.29
C ARG A 33 -0.80 8.99 -4.56
N VAL A 34 -0.85 9.87 -5.57
CA VAL A 34 -0.19 9.64 -6.87
C VAL A 34 1.28 10.07 -6.86
N ALA A 35 1.62 11.20 -6.22
CA ALA A 35 2.99 11.70 -6.11
C ALA A 35 3.30 12.22 -4.68
N PRO A 36 4.23 11.60 -3.93
CA PRO A 36 4.86 10.31 -4.24
C PRO A 36 3.82 9.18 -4.33
N PHE A 37 4.12 8.11 -5.05
CA PHE A 37 3.16 7.01 -5.25
C PHE A 37 3.01 6.20 -3.95
N VAL A 38 1.80 6.26 -3.37
CA VAL A 38 1.46 5.60 -2.11
C VAL A 38 0.22 4.75 -2.31
N ILE A 39 0.29 3.49 -1.88
CA ILE A 39 -0.86 2.59 -1.81
C ILE A 39 -1.22 2.29 -0.36
N ARG A 40 -2.48 1.96 -0.11
CA ARG A 40 -2.97 1.51 1.20
C ARG A 40 -3.54 0.11 1.09
N LEU A 41 -3.15 -0.78 2.01
CA LEU A 41 -3.73 -2.13 2.11
C LEU A 41 -5.11 -2.07 2.78
N LYS A 42 -6.03 -2.93 2.33
CA LYS A 42 -7.38 -3.03 2.91
C LYS A 42 -7.45 -4.01 4.08
N ASP A 43 -6.55 -4.99 4.08
CA ASP A 43 -6.63 -6.22 4.88
C ASP A 43 -5.45 -6.37 5.84
N ARG A 44 -4.61 -5.35 5.99
CA ARG A 44 -3.44 -5.37 6.87
C ARG A 44 -3.37 -4.13 7.74
N GLN A 45 -3.14 -4.35 9.03
CA GLN A 45 -2.80 -3.34 10.03
C GLN A 45 -1.36 -3.56 10.49
N VAL A 46 -0.69 -2.46 10.88
CA VAL A 46 0.57 -2.58 11.64
C VAL A 46 0.23 -3.25 12.98
N PRO A 47 0.90 -4.36 13.35
CA PRO A 47 0.73 -4.94 14.69
C PRO A 47 1.09 -3.90 15.75
N ALA A 48 0.34 -3.88 16.85
CA ALA A 48 0.52 -2.92 17.93
C ALA A 48 1.89 -3.04 18.61
#